data_AF-A0A9X1F7T0-F1
#
_entry.id   AF-A0A9X1F7T0-F1
#
_cell.length_a   1.000
_cell.length_b   1.000
_cell.length_c   1.000
_cell.angle_alpha   90.00
_cell.angle_beta   90.00
_cell.angle_gamma   90.00
#
_symmetry.space_group_name_H-M   'P 1'
#
loop_
_entity.id
_entity.type
_entity.pdbx_description
1 polymer ?
#
loop_
_entity_poly.entity_id
_entity_poly.type
_entity_poly.pdbx_seq_one_letter_code
_entity_poly.pdbx_strand_id
1 'polypeptide(L)' 'MVEKYVTKGKEIAIEGKLVTRSWEDKDGIKRYTTEVVCCELLILGK' A
#
# COMPACT_ATOMS: atom_id res chain seq x y z
N MET A 1 -6.24 -11.20 -5.76
CA MET A 1 -7.58 -10.63 -6.09
C MET A 1 -7.46 -9.23 -6.68
N VAL A 2 -6.88 -8.24 -5.97
CA VAL A 2 -6.66 -6.86 -6.49
C VAL A 2 -5.84 -6.83 -7.79
N GLU A 3 -4.81 -7.67 -7.89
CA GLU A 3 -3.92 -7.79 -9.06
C GLU A 3 -4.63 -8.04 -10.41
N LYS A 4 -5.83 -8.63 -10.39
CA LYS A 4 -6.59 -8.97 -11.61
C LYS A 4 -7.41 -7.80 -12.14
N TYR A 5 -7.69 -6.79 -11.30
CA TYR A 5 -8.61 -5.69 -11.62
C TYR A 5 -7.93 -4.32 -11.64
N VAL A 6 -6.81 -4.17 -10.93
CA VAL A 6 -6.05 -2.93 -10.84
C VAL A 6 -4.77 -3.05 -11.66
N THR A 7 -4.71 -2.29 -12.75
CA THR A 7 -3.53 -2.10 -13.59
C THR A 7 -3.01 -0.67 -13.45
N LYS A 8 -1.74 -0.44 -13.80
CA LYS A 8 -1.15 0.89 -13.77
C LYS A 8 -2.01 1.88 -14.58
N GLY A 9 -2.33 3.02 -13.96
CA GLY A 9 -3.13 4.09 -14.58
C GLY A 9 -4.63 4.03 -14.28
N LYS A 10 -5.14 2.99 -13.59
CA LYS A 10 -6.51 2.99 -13.07
C LYS A 10 -6.62 3.84 -11.81
N GLU A 11 -7.71 4.59 -11.71
CA GLU A 11 -8.06 5.34 -10.52
C GLU A 11 -8.78 4.44 -9.52
N ILE A 12 -8.38 4.51 -8.25
CA ILE A 12 -8.95 3.73 -7.16
C ILE A 12 -8.96 4.57 -5.89
N ALA A 13 -9.95 4.32 -5.03
CA ALA A 13 -9.96 4.80 -3.65
C ALA A 13 -9.67 3.63 -2.71
N ILE A 14 -8.89 3.90 -1.67
CA ILE A 14 -8.48 2.90 -0.67
C ILE A 14 -8.78 3.48 0.70
N GLU A 15 -9.47 2.70 1.53
CA GLU A 15 -9.63 2.95 2.95
C GLU A 15 -8.86 1.89 3.75
N GLY A 16 -8.16 2.32 4.79
CA GLY A 16 -7.34 1.41 5.57
C GLY A 16 -6.62 2.09 6.72
N LYS A 17 -5.74 1.33 7.36
CA LYS A 17 -4.97 1.79 8.51
C LYS A 17 -3.54 2.14 8.12
N LEU A 18 -3.05 3.28 8.59
CA LEU A 18 -1.64 3.64 8.49
C LEU A 18 -0.81 2.81 9.48
N VAL A 19 0.20 2.11 8.98
CA VAL A 19 1.09 1.26 9.78
C VAL A 19 2.53 1.61 9.47
N THR A 20 3.31 1.87 10.52
CA THR A 20 4.75 2.10 10.40
C THR A 20 5.51 0.92 11.01
N ARG A 21 6.44 0.36 10.26
CA ARG A 21 7.39 -0.65 10.74
C ARG A 21 8.81 -0.17 10.59
N SER A 22 9.69 -0.64 11.47
CA SER A 22 11.13 -0.43 11.35
C SER A 22 11.85 -1.74 11.07
N TRP A 23 12.83 -1.70 10.19
CA TRP A 23 13.70 -2.83 9.85
C TRP A 23 15.14 -2.33 9.66
N GLU A 24 16.11 -3.23 9.75
CA GLU A 24 17.52 -2.93 9.55
C GLU A 24 17.93 -3.36 8.14
N ASP A 25 18.55 -2.46 7.38
CA ASP A 25 19.08 -2.81 6.06
C ASP A 25 20.40 -3.59 6.16
N LYS A 26 20.92 -4.05 5.01
CA LYS A 26 22.12 -4.87 4.97
C LYS A 26 23.37 -4.16 5.51
N ASP A 27 23.35 -2.84 5.59
CA ASP A 27 24.43 -1.99 6.06
C ASP A 27 24.25 -1.61 7.55
N GLY A 28 23.26 -2.19 8.24
CA GLY A 28 22.99 -1.95 9.66
C GLY A 28 22.17 -0.69 9.93
N ILE A 29 21.63 -0.04 8.89
CA ILE A 29 20.90 1.22 9.04
C ILE A 29 19.42 0.94 9.32
N LYS A 30 18.90 1.50 10.43
CA LYS A 30 17.48 1.42 10.76
C LYS A 30 16.65 2.24 9.79
N ARG A 31 15.76 1.57 9.04
CA ARG A 31 14.79 2.17 8.11
C ARG A 31 13.40 2.11 8.69
N TYR A 32 12.57 3.08 8.31
CA TYR A 32 11.15 3.12 8.64
C TYR A 32 10.36 3.06 7.35
N THR A 33 9.34 2.22 7.32
CA THR A 33 8.42 2.09 6.19
C THR A 33 7.02 2.31 6.71
N THR A 34 6.32 3.27 6.13
CA THR A 34 4.91 3.54 6.42
C THR A 34 4.08 3.06 5.25
N GLU A 35 3.11 2.19 5.53
CA GLU A 35 2.25 1.53 4.56
C GLU A 35 0.79 1.73 4.98
N VAL A 36 -0.13 1.70 4.01
CA VAL A 36 -1.56 1.65 4.29
C VAL A 36 -2.01 0.20 4.17
N VAL A 37 -2.40 -0.39 5.30
CA VAL A 37 -3.03 -1.71 5.32
C VAL A 37 -4.48 -1.53 4.88
N CYS A 38 -4.76 -1.91 3.64
CA CYS A 38 -6.06 -1.77 3.00
C CYS A 38 -7.11 -2.65 3.69
N CYS A 39 -8.23 -2.04 4.07
CA CYS A 39 -9.43 -2.73 4.55
C CYS A 39 -10.50 -2.76 3.46
N GLU A 40 -10.65 -1.65 2.73
CA GLU A 40 -11.61 -1.51 1.63
C GLU A 40 -10.98 -0.85 0.41
N LEU A 41 -11.34 -1.32 -0.78
CA LEU A 41 -10.88 -0.80 -2.06
C LEU A 41 -12.07 -0.60 -2.99
N LEU A 42 -12.21 0.62 -3.49
CA LEU A 42 -13.20 1.00 -4.48
C LEU A 42 -12.49 1.30 -5.80
N ILE A 43 -12.90 0.61 -6.87
CA ILE A 43 -12.41 0.91 -8.22
C ILE A 43 -13.21 2.09 -8.76
N LEU A 44 -12.54 3.18 -9.08
CA LEU A 44 -13.16 4.36 -9.67
C LEU A 44 -13.11 4.23 -11.20
N GLY A 45 -14.22 4.53 -11.84
CA GLY A 45 -14.39 4.41 -13.27
C GLY A 45 -15.12 5.61 -13.85
N LYS A 46 -14.75 5.95 -15.08
CA LYS A 46 -15.65 6.63 -16.03
C LYS A 46 -16.38 5.57 -16.86
#